data_AF-A0A7Y5U6G4-F1
#
_entry.id   AF-A0A7Y5U6G4-F1
#
_cell.length_a   1.000
_cell.length_b   1.000
_cell.length_c   1.000
_cell.angle_alpha   90.00
_cell.angle_beta   90.00
_cell.angle_gamma   90.00
#
_symmetry.space_group_name_H-M   'P 1'
#
loop_
_entity.id
_entity.type
_entity.pdbx_description
1 polymer ?
#
loop_
_entity_poly.entity_id
_entity_poly.type
_entity_poly.pdbx_seq_one_letter_code
_entity_poly.pdbx_strand_id
1 'polypeptide(L)'
;MSARTRALGLAAAVVVVAVVVVIVGRAERNSERQKNLDGIAAVRTLVGSRIDRPIDYRTPPGLSCLIYRSGARAFALELCSDPGGRVVEAVDRRGSLPRFYSITSEPDRATLTMPPQKVQRLIKGIIRRAQKGH
;
A
#
# COMPACT_ATOMS: atom_id res chain seq x y z
N MET A 1 28.17 37.35 -30.99
CA MET A 1 27.02 37.16 -30.06
C MET A 1 27.34 37.80 -28.73
N SER A 2 26.51 38.74 -28.28
CA SER A 2 26.69 39.43 -27.00
C SER A 2 26.58 38.46 -25.82
N ALA A 3 27.32 38.70 -24.73
CA ALA A 3 27.27 37.89 -23.51
C ALA A 3 25.83 37.70 -22.99
N ARG A 4 24.96 38.70 -23.21
CA ARG A 4 23.53 38.65 -22.87
C ARG A 4 22.76 37.57 -23.62
N THR A 5 23.03 37.37 -24.91
CA THR A 5 22.36 36.35 -25.73
C THR A 5 22.74 34.93 -25.27
N ARG A 6 24.00 34.74 -24.85
CA ARG A 6 24.47 33.46 -24.29
C ARG A 6 23.88 33.18 -22.91
N ALA A 7 23.82 34.18 -22.03
CA ALA A 7 23.23 34.05 -20.70
C ALA A 7 21.73 33.71 -20.76
N LEU A 8 20.98 34.35 -21.65
CA LEU A 8 19.56 34.04 -21.89
C LEU A 8 19.37 32.62 -22.43
N GLY A 9 20.23 32.17 -23.36
CA GLY A 9 20.20 30.81 -23.89
C GLY A 9 20.45 29.74 -22.81
N LEU A 10 21.42 29.96 -21.93
CA LEU A 10 21.71 29.05 -20.81
C LEU A 10 20.58 29.02 -19.79
N ALA A 11 20.02 30.19 -19.42
CA ALA A 11 18.90 30.25 -18.50
C ALA A 11 17.67 29.51 -19.04
N ALA A 12 17.35 29.71 -20.33
CA ALA A 12 16.24 28.99 -20.98
C ALA A 12 16.48 27.48 -21.00
N ALA A 13 17.70 27.03 -21.32
CA ALA A 13 18.04 25.61 -21.30
C ALA A 13 17.88 24.99 -19.90
N VAL A 14 18.35 25.68 -18.85
CA VAL A 14 18.20 25.23 -17.45
C VAL A 14 16.72 25.13 -17.06
N VAL A 15 15.90 26.11 -17.45
CA VAL A 15 14.45 26.07 -17.18
C VAL A 15 13.79 24.90 -17.89
N VAL A 16 14.11 24.64 -19.17
CA VAL A 16 13.55 23.51 -19.91
C VAL A 16 13.92 22.18 -19.25
N VAL A 17 15.19 22.00 -18.86
CA VAL A 17 15.63 20.79 -18.16
C VAL A 17 14.89 20.62 -16.84
N ALA A 18 14.75 21.68 -16.04
CA ALA A 18 14.01 21.63 -14.78
C ALA A 18 12.55 21.23 -14.98
N VAL A 19 11.87 21.78 -16.00
CA VAL A 19 10.48 21.43 -16.33
C VAL A 19 10.37 19.95 -16.71
N VAL A 20 11.27 19.44 -17.55
CA VAL A 20 11.29 18.02 -17.96
C VAL A 20 11.45 17.11 -16.75
N VAL A 21 12.40 17.41 -15.85
CA VAL A 21 12.62 16.62 -14.63
C VAL A 21 11.38 16.60 -13.74
N VAL A 22 10.69 17.73 -13.58
CA VAL A 22 9.44 17.79 -12.79
C VAL A 22 8.33 16.95 -13.41
N ILE A 23 8.17 16.98 -14.73
CA ILE A 23 7.16 16.19 -15.44
C ILE A 23 7.46 14.69 -15.30
N VAL A 24 8.70 14.28 -15.57
CA VAL A 24 9.12 12.87 -15.44
C VAL A 24 8.93 12.40 -14.00
N GLY A 25 9.38 13.17 -13.01
CA GLY A 25 9.21 12.80 -11.60
C GLY A 25 7.75 12.69 -11.17
N ARG A 26 6.85 13.50 -11.72
CA ARG A 26 5.40 13.36 -11.47
C ARG A 26 4.82 12.11 -12.13
N ALA A 27 5.23 11.81 -13.36
CA ALA A 27 4.76 10.63 -14.10
C ALA A 27 5.20 9.33 -13.40
N GLU A 28 6.46 9.25 -12.99
CA GLU A 28 7.01 8.10 -12.26
C GLU A 28 6.29 7.88 -10.93
N ARG A 29 6.09 8.95 -10.13
CA ARG A 29 5.33 8.86 -8.88
C ARG A 29 3.90 8.37 -9.10
N ASN A 30 3.23 8.84 -10.15
CA ASN A 30 1.88 8.39 -10.45
C ASN A 30 1.83 6.92 -10.88
N SER A 31 2.79 6.49 -11.69
CA SER A 31 2.95 5.08 -12.10
C SER A 31 3.21 4.17 -10.89
N GLU A 32 4.16 4.52 -10.01
CA GLU A 32 4.46 3.73 -8.82
C GLU A 32 3.27 3.69 -7.85
N ARG A 33 2.54 4.80 -7.70
CA ARG A 33 1.30 4.80 -6.91
C ARG A 33 0.27 3.84 -7.50
N GLN A 34 0.07 3.87 -8.82
CA GLN A 34 -0.88 2.99 -9.47
C GLN A 34 -0.49 1.52 -9.27
N LYS A 35 0.78 1.17 -9.42
CA LYS A 35 1.30 -0.19 -9.14
C LYS A 35 1.01 -0.62 -7.70
N ASN A 36 1.17 0.26 -6.72
CA ASN A 36 0.85 -0.04 -5.33
C ASN A 36 -0.65 -0.24 -5.11
N LEU A 37 -1.50 0.63 -5.68
CA LEU A 37 -2.96 0.49 -5.60
C LEU A 37 -3.43 -0.82 -6.25
N ASP A 38 -2.93 -1.13 -7.45
CA ASP A 38 -3.25 -2.36 -8.17
C ASP A 38 -2.77 -3.59 -7.39
N GLY A 39 -1.59 -3.51 -6.77
CA GLY A 39 -1.05 -4.57 -5.91
C GLY A 39 -1.91 -4.81 -4.66
N ILE A 40 -2.35 -3.74 -3.97
CA ILE A 40 -3.28 -3.85 -2.83
C ILE A 40 -4.60 -4.49 -3.28
N ALA A 41 -5.15 -4.06 -4.42
CA ALA A 41 -6.37 -4.63 -4.99
C ALA A 41 -6.21 -6.11 -5.38
N ALA A 42 -5.06 -6.49 -5.94
CA ALA A 42 -4.74 -7.87 -6.25
C ALA A 42 -4.69 -8.74 -4.98
N VAL A 43 -4.00 -8.29 -3.92
CA VAL A 43 -3.98 -9.01 -2.63
C VAL A 43 -5.38 -9.14 -2.04
N ARG A 44 -6.19 -8.08 -2.10
CA ARG A 44 -7.59 -8.11 -1.63
C ARG A 44 -8.43 -9.14 -2.38
N THR A 45 -8.22 -9.26 -3.70
CA THR A 45 -8.87 -10.25 -4.56
C THR A 45 -8.41 -11.67 -4.19
N LEU A 46 -7.12 -11.86 -3.94
CA LEU A 46 -6.54 -13.15 -3.54
C LEU A 46 -7.02 -13.62 -2.17
N VAL A 47 -7.23 -12.70 -1.22
CA VAL A 47 -7.90 -13.02 0.06
C VAL A 47 -9.32 -13.53 -0.21
N GLY A 48 -10.05 -12.86 -1.12
CA GLY A 48 -11.34 -13.31 -1.63
C GLY A 48 -12.40 -13.44 -0.54
N SER A 49 -13.12 -14.57 -0.53
CA SER A 49 -14.17 -14.88 0.45
C SER A 49 -13.65 -15.07 1.88
N ARG A 50 -12.33 -15.18 2.07
CA ARG A 50 -11.71 -15.32 3.41
C ARG A 50 -11.51 -13.99 4.12
N ILE A 51 -11.94 -12.87 3.55
CA ILE A 51 -11.77 -11.54 4.15
C ILE A 51 -12.29 -11.45 5.59
N ASP A 52 -13.33 -12.23 5.91
CA ASP A 52 -13.96 -12.34 7.24
C ASP A 52 -13.34 -13.40 8.16
N ARG A 53 -12.29 -14.08 7.70
CA ARG A 53 -11.62 -15.18 8.42
C ARG A 53 -10.10 -15.01 8.42
N PRO A 54 -9.56 -13.88 8.92
CA PRO A 54 -8.13 -13.76 9.16
C PRO A 54 -7.70 -14.78 10.22
N ILE A 55 -6.50 -15.31 10.04
CA ILE A 55 -5.91 -16.29 10.95
C ILE A 55 -5.13 -15.62 12.07
N ASP A 56 -4.63 -14.40 11.82
CA ASP A 56 -3.80 -13.65 12.75
C ASP A 56 -3.88 -12.14 12.47
N TYR A 57 -3.24 -11.32 13.30
CA TYR A 57 -3.22 -9.87 13.17
C TYR A 57 -1.91 -9.24 13.66
N ARG A 58 -1.62 -8.02 13.22
CA ARG A 58 -0.56 -7.14 13.73
C ARG A 58 -1.05 -5.72 13.86
N THR A 59 -0.52 -4.96 14.82
CA THR A 59 -0.90 -3.55 15.05
C THR A 59 0.34 -2.66 15.15
N PRO A 60 1.05 -2.42 14.03
CA PRO A 60 2.09 -1.40 14.02
C PRO A 60 1.49 0.00 14.27
N PRO A 61 2.30 1.00 14.64
CA PRO A 61 1.81 2.36 14.87
C PRO A 61 0.96 2.87 13.71
N GLY A 62 -0.27 3.28 14.01
CA GLY A 62 -1.19 3.84 13.03
C GLY A 62 -1.85 2.84 12.07
N LEU A 63 -1.62 1.53 12.20
CA LEU A 63 -2.20 0.53 11.30
C LEU A 63 -2.77 -0.68 12.04
N SER A 64 -3.79 -1.29 11.46
CA SER A 64 -4.34 -2.59 11.85
C SER A 64 -4.23 -3.56 10.68
N CYS A 65 -3.37 -4.57 10.81
CA CYS A 65 -3.06 -5.54 9.78
C CYS A 65 -3.72 -6.88 10.08
N LEU A 66 -4.46 -7.42 9.10
CA LEU A 66 -5.09 -8.73 9.15
C LEU A 66 -4.33 -9.70 8.26
N ILE A 67 -4.01 -10.89 8.79
CA ILE A 67 -3.21 -11.89 8.11
C ILE A 67 -4.06 -13.10 7.73
N TYR A 68 -3.86 -13.59 6.50
CA TYR A 68 -4.66 -14.65 5.90
C TYR A 68 -3.79 -15.79 5.37
N ARG A 69 -4.28 -17.01 5.59
CA ARG A 69 -3.72 -18.24 5.02
C ARG A 69 -4.03 -18.36 3.54
N SER A 70 -3.10 -18.93 2.77
CA SER A 70 -3.34 -19.38 1.40
C SER A 70 -2.71 -20.76 1.16
N GLY A 71 -3.55 -21.76 0.88
CA GLY A 71 -3.11 -23.16 0.82
C GLY A 71 -2.44 -23.59 2.13
N ALA A 72 -1.28 -24.22 2.03
CA ALA A 72 -0.47 -24.64 3.18
C ALA A 72 0.27 -23.48 3.89
N ARG A 73 0.31 -22.27 3.30
CA ARG A 73 1.05 -21.13 3.88
C ARG A 73 0.17 -20.32 4.82
N ALA A 74 0.47 -20.35 6.12
CA ALA A 74 -0.31 -19.64 7.15
C ALA A 74 -0.26 -18.11 6.99
N PHE A 75 0.93 -17.51 6.85
CA PHE A 75 1.09 -16.05 6.78
C PHE A 75 1.21 -15.55 5.32
N ALA A 76 0.33 -16.04 4.45
CA ALA A 76 0.49 -15.89 3.00
C ALA A 76 0.11 -14.51 2.49
N LEU A 77 -0.94 -13.89 3.04
CA LEU A 77 -1.48 -12.62 2.55
C LEU A 77 -1.75 -11.71 3.75
N GLU A 78 -1.55 -10.41 3.59
CA GLU A 78 -1.78 -9.41 4.64
C GLU A 78 -2.44 -8.16 4.04
N LEU A 79 -3.39 -7.60 4.78
CA LEU A 79 -4.03 -6.32 4.45
C LEU A 79 -4.00 -5.42 5.69
N CYS A 80 -3.45 -4.22 5.56
CA CYS A 80 -3.37 -3.23 6.63
C CYS A 80 -4.28 -2.05 6.35
N SER A 81 -5.09 -1.69 7.36
CA SER A 81 -5.95 -0.51 7.32
C SER A 81 -5.49 0.54 8.31
N ASP A 82 -5.61 1.81 7.93
CA ASP A 82 -5.41 2.94 8.84
C ASP A 82 -6.61 3.11 9.82
N PRO A 83 -6.58 4.07 10.77
CA PRO A 83 -7.68 4.26 11.72
C PRO A 83 -9.00 4.68 11.06
N GLY A 84 -8.94 5.30 9.88
CA GLY A 84 -10.11 5.64 9.06
C GLY A 84 -10.68 4.44 8.30
N GLY A 85 -10.02 3.28 8.34
CA GLY A 85 -10.44 2.08 7.64
C GLY A 85 -10.02 2.04 6.17
N ARG A 86 -9.10 2.89 5.73
CA ARG A 86 -8.53 2.83 4.38
C ARG A 86 -7.48 1.75 4.32
N VAL A 87 -7.55 0.88 3.32
CA VAL A 87 -6.55 -0.18 3.11
C VAL A 87 -5.35 0.45 2.41
N VAL A 88 -4.28 0.66 3.16
CA VAL A 88 -3.10 1.43 2.73
C VAL A 88 -1.85 0.59 2.54
N GLU A 89 -1.83 -0.66 3.05
CA GLU A 89 -0.78 -1.61 2.75
C GLU A 89 -1.31 -3.02 2.49
N ALA A 90 -0.58 -3.77 1.69
CA ALA A 90 -0.81 -5.18 1.47
C ALA A 90 0.50 -5.93 1.27
N VAL A 91 0.53 -7.20 1.66
CA VAL A 91 1.68 -8.08 1.44
C VAL A 91 1.25 -9.42 0.85
N ASP A 92 1.91 -9.86 -0.23
CA ASP A 92 1.80 -11.21 -0.78
C ASP A 92 3.10 -11.99 -0.52
N ARG A 93 3.03 -13.01 0.33
CA ARG A 93 4.13 -13.92 0.71
C ARG A 93 3.99 -15.32 0.10
N ARG A 94 3.19 -15.48 -0.96
CA ARG A 94 3.02 -16.77 -1.64
C ARG A 94 4.16 -17.12 -2.59
N GLY A 95 4.98 -16.14 -2.99
CA GLY A 95 6.20 -16.34 -3.80
C GLY A 95 7.42 -16.78 -2.99
N SER A 96 8.57 -16.90 -3.65
CA SER A 96 9.88 -17.05 -3.00
C SER A 96 10.35 -15.74 -2.35
N LEU A 97 9.98 -14.59 -2.93
CA LEU A 97 10.19 -13.26 -2.38
C LEU A 97 8.84 -12.61 -2.04
N PRO A 98 8.70 -12.02 -0.85
CA PRO A 98 7.51 -11.23 -0.50
C PRO A 98 7.35 -10.02 -1.41
N ARG A 99 6.12 -9.72 -1.83
CA ARG A 99 5.75 -8.49 -2.53
C ARG A 99 5.02 -7.57 -1.56
N PHE A 100 5.52 -6.35 -1.43
CA PHE A 100 4.96 -5.32 -0.56
C PHE A 100 4.35 -4.21 -1.40
N TYR A 101 3.16 -3.77 -1.03
CA TYR A 101 2.47 -2.66 -1.66
C TYR A 101 2.04 -1.68 -0.58
N SER A 102 2.42 -0.41 -0.70
CA SER A 102 2.15 0.60 0.33
C SER A 102 1.87 1.96 -0.28
N ILE A 103 0.86 2.62 0.26
CA ILE A 103 0.48 4.01 -0.01
C ILE A 103 0.30 4.79 1.31
N THR A 104 0.99 4.37 2.39
CA THR A 104 0.86 4.99 3.72
C THR A 104 1.24 6.47 3.77
N SER A 105 2.08 6.93 2.85
CA SER A 105 2.42 8.34 2.69
C SER A 105 1.30 9.17 2.04
N GLU A 106 0.33 8.53 1.40
CA GLU A 106 -0.79 9.15 0.69
C GLU A 106 -2.11 8.41 0.95
N PRO A 107 -2.54 8.26 2.22
CA PRO A 107 -3.65 7.38 2.60
C PRO A 107 -4.98 7.78 1.95
N ASP A 108 -5.19 9.06 1.68
CA ASP A 108 -6.40 9.58 1.03
C ASP A 108 -6.54 9.13 -0.44
N ARG A 109 -5.51 8.50 -1.02
CA ARG A 109 -5.55 7.89 -2.35
C ARG A 109 -6.05 6.45 -2.33
N ALA A 110 -6.26 5.85 -1.16
CA ALA A 110 -6.75 4.49 -1.05
C ALA A 110 -8.13 4.33 -1.70
N THR A 111 -8.26 3.35 -2.59
CA THR A 111 -9.52 3.03 -3.25
C THR A 111 -10.31 1.92 -2.53
N LEU A 112 -9.64 1.18 -1.65
CA LEU A 112 -10.23 0.10 -0.86
C LEU A 112 -10.39 0.50 0.60
N THR A 113 -11.51 0.10 1.18
CA THR A 113 -11.82 0.34 2.58
C THR A 113 -12.25 -0.93 3.30
N MET A 114 -11.92 -0.99 4.59
CA MET A 114 -12.42 -1.97 5.55
C MET A 114 -12.96 -1.18 6.75
N PRO A 115 -14.26 -1.28 7.07
CA PRO A 115 -14.83 -0.53 8.19
C PRO A 115 -14.03 -0.78 9.47
N PRO A 116 -13.59 0.27 10.21
CA PRO A 116 -12.77 0.09 11.41
C PRO A 116 -13.41 -0.85 12.44
N GLN A 117 -14.73 -0.79 12.59
CA GLN A 117 -15.48 -1.67 13.49
C GLN A 117 -15.42 -3.14 13.02
N LYS A 118 -15.37 -3.38 11.71
CA LYS A 118 -15.19 -4.73 11.16
C LYS A 118 -13.79 -5.25 11.49
N VAL A 119 -12.74 -4.46 11.25
CA VAL A 119 -11.35 -4.84 11.57
C VAL A 119 -11.22 -5.18 13.06
N GLN A 120 -11.73 -4.32 13.94
CA GLN A 120 -11.71 -4.53 15.38
C GLN A 120 -12.46 -5.82 15.81
N ARG A 121 -13.62 -6.10 15.21
CA ARG A 121 -14.34 -7.36 15.48
C ARG A 121 -13.54 -8.58 15.07
N LEU A 122 -12.87 -8.54 13.92
CA LEU A 122 -12.04 -9.65 13.43
C LEU A 122 -10.85 -9.91 14.35
N ILE A 123 -10.14 -8.85 14.78
CA ILE A 123 -9.03 -8.94 15.74
C ILE A 123 -9.51 -9.53 17.07
N LYS A 124 -10.60 -9.01 17.65
CA LYS A 124 -11.20 -9.57 18.87
C LYS A 124 -11.55 -11.04 18.70
N GLY A 125 -12.05 -11.44 17.53
CA GLY A 125 -12.35 -12.83 17.20
C GLY A 125 -11.11 -13.72 17.20
N ILE A 126 -9.97 -13.24 16.68
CA ILE A 126 -8.69 -13.95 16.72
C ILE A 126 -8.24 -14.16 18.17
N ILE A 127 -8.21 -13.08 18.98
CA ILE A 127 -7.79 -13.13 20.39
C ILE A 127 -8.62 -14.16 21.18
N ARG A 128 -9.95 -14.16 21.01
CA ARG A 128 -10.82 -15.13 21.70
C ARG A 128 -10.55 -16.57 21.28
N ARG A 129 -10.19 -16.83 20.03
CA ARG A 129 -9.84 -18.19 19.57
C ARG A 129 -8.52 -18.64 20.17
N ALA A 130 -7.53 -17.75 20.25
CA ALA A 130 -6.24 -18.06 20.88
C ALA A 130 -6.40 -18.43 22.37
N GLN A 131 -7.29 -17.74 23.09
CA GLN A 131 -7.59 -18.01 24.50
C GLN A 131 -8.31 -19.35 24.74
N LYS A 132 -9.11 -19.84 23.79
CA LYS A 132 -9.85 -21.12 23.92
C LYS A 132 -9.03 -22.35 23.52
N GLY A 133 -7.90 -22.15 22.85
CA GLY A 133 -7.00 -23.22 22.41
C GLY A 133 -5.92 -23.59 23.42
N HIS A 134 -5.96 -23.01 24.62
CA HIS A 134 -5.18 -23.37 25.81
C HIS A 134 -6.14 -23.93 26.85
#